data_AF-A0A399HNV4-F1
#
_entry.id   AF-A0A399HNV4-F1
#
_cell.length_a   1.000
_cell.length_b   1.000
_cell.length_c   1.000
_cell.angle_alpha   90.00
_cell.angle_beta   90.00
_cell.angle_gamma   90.00
#
_symmetry.space_group_name_H-M   'P 1'
#
loop_
_entity.id
_entity.type
_entity.pdbx_description
1 polymer ?
#
loop_
_entity_poly.entity_id
_entity_poly.type
_entity_poly.pdbx_seq_one_letter_code
_entity_poly.pdbx_strand_id
1 'polypeptide(L)'
;MVTKLVPAGREIWLDGLRGIAAVIVVWFHMTAGKLATPYRSFWDLPASDNRQLIQVLPFRIFFSGPGMVDIFFVVSGYSISIGLIKFRHEGSMARFYQRLTSSVVRRMFRLCFPVAIMMLGSHALYYTGIYTIPFKEGTECAGAHPWESPIPHVQCLARSLVSIINVENIQNLTLNDRE
;
A
#
# COMPACT_ATOMS: atom_id res chain seq x y z
N MET A 1 -48.18 -2.85 -8.90
CA MET A 1 -47.10 -2.09 -9.57
C MET A 1 -45.77 -2.60 -9.02
N VAL A 2 -45.15 -3.57 -9.70
CA VAL A 2 -43.85 -4.13 -9.28
C VAL A 2 -42.79 -3.14 -9.75
N THR A 3 -42.31 -2.29 -8.86
CA THR A 3 -41.11 -1.50 -9.07
C THR A 3 -39.97 -2.48 -9.28
N LYS A 4 -39.54 -2.65 -10.55
CA LYS A 4 -38.27 -3.29 -10.85
C LYS A 4 -37.19 -2.47 -10.16
N LEU A 5 -36.70 -2.96 -9.02
CA LEU A 5 -35.48 -2.47 -8.41
C LEU A 5 -34.39 -2.62 -9.47
N VAL A 6 -33.91 -1.49 -9.98
CA VAL A 6 -32.79 -1.44 -10.92
C VAL A 6 -31.69 -2.33 -10.31
N PRO A 7 -31.25 -3.39 -11.01
CA PRO A 7 -30.20 -4.25 -10.48
C PRO A 7 -29.02 -3.35 -10.16
N ALA A 8 -28.50 -3.43 -8.93
CA ALA A 8 -27.47 -2.54 -8.42
C ALA A 8 -26.33 -2.43 -9.45
N GLY A 9 -26.38 -1.39 -10.27
CA GLY A 9 -25.33 -1.10 -11.23
C GLY A 9 -24.07 -0.96 -10.41
N ARG A 10 -23.07 -1.76 -10.72
CA ARG A 10 -21.71 -1.47 -10.31
C ARG A 10 -21.51 0.03 -10.56
N GLU A 11 -21.14 0.78 -9.54
CA GLU A 11 -20.95 2.22 -9.64
C GLU A 11 -19.72 2.46 -10.53
N ILE A 12 -19.92 2.40 -11.84
CA ILE A 12 -18.85 2.40 -12.85
C ILE A 12 -17.98 3.66 -12.71
N TRP A 13 -18.57 4.76 -12.26
CA TRP A 13 -17.85 5.99 -11.97
C TRP A 13 -16.90 5.86 -10.76
N LEU A 14 -17.28 5.13 -9.69
CA LEU A 14 -16.38 4.85 -8.55
C LEU A 14 -15.23 3.94 -8.98
N ASP A 15 -15.52 2.94 -9.82
CA ASP A 15 -14.49 2.06 -10.38
C ASP A 15 -13.52 2.85 -11.27
N GLY A 16 -14.03 3.83 -12.04
CA GLY A 16 -13.22 4.75 -12.85
C GLY A 16 -12.33 5.66 -11.99
N LEU A 17 -12.89 6.27 -10.94
CA LEU A 17 -12.15 7.11 -10.01
C LEU A 17 -11.04 6.32 -9.29
N ARG A 18 -11.33 5.10 -8.86
CA ARG A 18 -10.34 4.17 -8.29
C ARG A 18 -9.22 3.86 -9.29
N GLY A 19 -9.56 3.66 -10.56
CA GLY A 19 -8.60 3.43 -11.64
C GLY A 19 -7.66 4.62 -11.85
N ILE A 20 -8.21 5.83 -11.91
CA ILE A 20 -7.41 7.07 -12.04
C ILE A 20 -6.45 7.23 -10.85
N ALA A 21 -6.95 7.03 -9.62
CA ALA A 21 -6.12 7.07 -8.43
C ALA A 21 -4.98 6.04 -8.50
N ALA A 22 -5.26 4.80 -8.92
CA ALA A 22 -4.25 3.75 -9.05
C ALA A 22 -3.15 4.11 -10.07
N VAL A 23 -3.50 4.71 -11.21
CA VAL A 23 -2.51 5.17 -12.21
C VAL A 23 -1.59 6.23 -11.61
N ILE A 24 -2.13 7.19 -10.87
CA ILE A 24 -1.34 8.24 -10.22
C ILE A 24 -0.42 7.64 -9.15
N VAL A 25 -0.89 6.66 -8.37
CA VAL A 25 -0.06 5.97 -7.35
C VAL A 25 1.10 5.21 -7.99
N VAL A 26 0.87 4.54 -9.12
CA VAL A 26 1.94 3.87 -9.88
C VAL A 26 2.94 4.90 -10.40
N TRP A 27 2.46 6.00 -10.99
CA TRP A 27 3.32 7.08 -11.47
C TRP A 27 4.19 7.65 -10.35
N PHE A 28 3.59 7.91 -9.19
CA PHE A 28 4.30 8.37 -7.98
C PHE A 28 5.43 7.42 -7.61
N HIS A 29 5.16 6.11 -7.45
CA HIS A 29 6.22 5.16 -7.06
C HIS A 29 7.33 5.03 -8.12
N MET A 30 7.01 5.18 -9.41
CA MET A 30 8.01 5.10 -10.48
C MET A 30 8.93 6.32 -10.57
N THR A 31 8.49 7.48 -10.06
CA THR A 31 9.19 8.75 -10.30
C THR A 31 9.61 9.48 -9.01
N ALA A 32 9.03 9.17 -7.85
CA ALA A 32 9.34 9.81 -6.58
C ALA A 32 10.82 9.69 -6.18
N GLY A 33 11.47 8.57 -6.51
CA GLY A 33 12.90 8.38 -6.26
C GLY A 33 13.85 9.05 -7.27
N LYS A 34 13.32 9.61 -8.38
CA LYS A 34 14.12 10.18 -9.47
C LYS A 34 13.87 11.67 -9.70
N LEU A 35 12.68 12.16 -9.38
CA LEU A 35 12.25 13.54 -9.57
C LEU A 35 11.93 14.14 -8.20
N ALA A 36 12.77 15.01 -7.66
CA ALA A 36 12.46 15.64 -6.36
C ALA A 36 11.36 16.70 -6.50
N THR A 37 11.49 17.57 -7.50
CA THR A 37 10.73 18.81 -7.67
C THR A 37 9.19 18.69 -7.68
N PRO A 38 8.56 17.75 -8.42
CA PRO A 38 7.10 17.66 -8.47
C PRO A 38 6.48 17.07 -7.19
N TYR A 39 7.29 16.44 -6.33
CA TYR A 39 6.83 15.81 -5.08
C TYR A 39 7.10 16.64 -3.83
N ARG A 40 7.76 17.81 -3.98
CA ARG A 40 7.89 18.79 -2.91
C ARG A 40 6.61 19.60 -2.74
N SER A 41 6.27 19.90 -1.51
CA SER A 41 5.21 20.85 -1.19
C SER A 41 5.71 22.27 -1.47
N PHE A 42 4.80 23.16 -1.88
CA PHE A 42 5.07 24.60 -1.97
C PHE A 42 5.62 25.19 -0.66
N TRP A 43 5.27 24.59 0.47
CA TRP A 43 5.68 25.02 1.81
C TRP A 43 6.91 24.28 2.37
N ASP A 44 7.55 23.40 1.58
CA ASP A 44 8.76 22.71 2.05
C ASP A 44 9.95 23.69 2.15
N LEU A 45 10.97 23.32 2.92
CA LEU A 45 12.24 24.04 2.98
C LEU A 45 13.32 23.31 2.17
N PRO A 46 14.30 24.02 1.58
CA PRO A 46 14.38 25.47 1.47
C PRO A 46 13.37 26.03 0.45
N ALA A 47 12.81 27.21 0.71
CA ALA A 47 11.77 27.81 -0.13
C ALA A 47 12.26 28.23 -1.54
N SER A 48 13.56 28.24 -1.80
CA SER A 48 14.14 28.47 -3.13
C SER A 48 13.72 27.39 -4.12
N ASP A 49 13.54 26.16 -3.64
CA ASP A 49 13.33 24.98 -4.48
C ASP A 49 11.84 24.73 -4.75
N ASN A 50 10.96 25.52 -4.11
CA ASN A 50 9.52 25.26 -4.02
C ASN A 50 8.67 26.40 -4.63
N ARG A 51 9.12 26.97 -5.74
CA ARG A 51 8.45 28.08 -6.45
C ARG A 51 7.92 27.67 -7.83
N GLN A 52 7.40 26.46 -7.94
CA GLN A 52 6.90 25.94 -9.22
C GLN A 52 5.39 25.77 -9.21
N LEU A 53 4.74 26.09 -10.34
CA LEU A 53 3.28 25.98 -10.50
C LEU A 53 2.76 24.54 -10.35
N ILE A 54 3.62 23.55 -10.57
CA ILE A 54 3.29 22.12 -10.41
C ILE A 54 3.00 21.73 -8.94
N GLN A 55 3.51 22.52 -7.98
CA GLN A 55 3.40 22.26 -6.53
C GLN A 55 2.10 22.82 -5.92
N VAL A 56 1.33 23.59 -6.69
CA VAL A 56 0.05 24.18 -6.28
C VAL A 56 -1.13 23.52 -7.02
N LEU A 57 -2.34 23.71 -6.47
CA LEU A 57 -3.57 23.24 -7.11
C LEU A 57 -3.79 23.99 -8.46
N PRO A 58 -4.32 23.34 -9.51
CA PRO A 58 -4.82 21.96 -9.57
C PRO A 58 -3.74 20.89 -9.86
N PHE A 59 -2.57 21.28 -10.34
CA PHE A 59 -1.56 20.35 -10.86
C PHE A 59 -1.00 19.40 -9.81
N ARG A 60 -0.92 19.85 -8.55
CA ARG A 60 -0.48 19.04 -7.40
C ARG A 60 -1.23 17.71 -7.27
N ILE A 61 -2.51 17.66 -7.69
CA ILE A 61 -3.35 16.46 -7.58
C ILE A 61 -2.72 15.28 -8.32
N PHE A 62 -2.08 15.52 -9.48
CA PHE A 62 -1.44 14.48 -10.29
C PHE A 62 -0.12 13.94 -9.68
N PHE A 63 0.45 14.63 -8.69
CA PHE A 63 1.70 14.25 -8.05
C PHE A 63 1.53 13.89 -6.57
N SER A 64 0.31 14.03 -6.01
CA SER A 64 0.00 13.70 -4.63
C SER A 64 -0.20 12.18 -4.45
N GLY A 65 0.91 11.44 -4.41
CA GLY A 65 0.89 9.98 -4.20
C GLY A 65 0.13 9.54 -2.95
N PRO A 66 0.50 10.01 -1.74
CA PRO A 66 -0.16 9.63 -0.50
C PRO A 66 -1.67 9.90 -0.52
N GLY A 67 -2.08 11.09 -0.96
CA GLY A 67 -3.51 11.43 -1.04
C GLY A 67 -4.29 10.55 -2.04
N MET A 68 -3.66 10.10 -3.13
CA MET A 68 -4.31 9.19 -4.08
C MET A 68 -4.45 7.77 -3.54
N VAL A 69 -3.53 7.32 -2.68
CA VAL A 69 -3.67 6.04 -1.95
C VAL A 69 -4.90 6.09 -1.04
N ASP A 70 -5.10 7.19 -0.31
CA ASP A 70 -6.27 7.37 0.56
C ASP A 70 -7.57 7.35 -0.23
N ILE A 71 -7.65 8.08 -1.34
CA ILE A 71 -8.82 8.09 -2.23
C ILE A 71 -9.10 6.68 -2.76
N PHE A 72 -8.07 5.97 -3.22
CA PHE A 72 -8.20 4.59 -3.71
C PHE A 72 -8.84 3.67 -2.65
N PHE A 73 -8.40 3.75 -1.39
CA PHE A 73 -8.93 2.92 -0.33
C PHE A 73 -10.34 3.34 0.11
N VAL A 74 -10.61 4.64 0.25
CA VAL A 74 -11.93 5.16 0.65
C VAL A 74 -12.99 4.81 -0.40
N VAL A 75 -12.71 5.06 -1.69
CA VAL A 75 -13.61 4.73 -2.80
C VAL A 75 -13.85 3.23 -2.90
N SER A 76 -12.79 2.42 -2.73
CA SER A 76 -12.92 0.95 -2.69
C SER A 76 -13.80 0.48 -1.55
N GLY A 77 -13.60 1.00 -0.33
CA GLY A 77 -14.42 0.68 0.84
C GLY A 77 -15.87 1.08 0.65
N TYR A 78 -16.11 2.28 0.15
CA TYR A 78 -17.45 2.81 -0.14
C TYR A 78 -18.21 1.93 -1.14
N SER A 79 -17.58 1.54 -2.25
CA SER A 79 -18.18 0.68 -3.28
C SER A 79 -18.58 -0.72 -2.76
N ILE A 80 -17.83 -1.24 -1.78
CA ILE A 80 -18.13 -2.52 -1.15
C ILE A 80 -19.30 -2.36 -0.17
N SER A 81 -19.23 -1.36 0.70
CA SER A 81 -20.24 -1.10 1.74
C SER A 81 -21.64 -0.85 1.16
N ILE A 82 -21.76 -0.09 0.07
CA ILE A 82 -23.06 0.17 -0.56
C ILE A 82 -23.70 -1.11 -1.09
N GLY A 83 -22.90 -2.04 -1.62
CA GLY A 83 -23.39 -3.36 -2.07
C GLY A 83 -23.87 -4.23 -0.90
N LEU A 84 -23.15 -4.21 0.22
CA LEU A 84 -23.55 -4.92 1.45
C LEU A 84 -24.84 -4.36 2.05
N ILE A 85 -25.00 -3.04 2.10
CA ILE A 85 -26.20 -2.38 2.63
C ILE A 85 -27.43 -2.74 1.79
N LYS A 86 -27.32 -2.81 0.45
CA LYS A 86 -28.43 -3.24 -0.42
C LYS A 86 -28.94 -4.65 -0.09
N PHE A 87 -28.03 -5.62 0.09
CA PHE A 87 -28.42 -6.98 0.51
C PHE A 87 -29.09 -7.04 1.87
N ARG A 88 -28.76 -6.11 2.78
CA ARG A 88 -29.44 -5.99 4.07
C ARG A 88 -30.89 -5.52 3.92
N HIS A 89 -31.14 -4.52 3.08
CA HIS A 89 -32.49 -4.00 2.83
C HIS A 89 -33.39 -5.00 2.09
N GLU A 90 -32.82 -5.87 1.26
CA GLU A 90 -33.54 -6.94 0.56
C GLU A 90 -33.92 -8.13 1.46
N GLY A 91 -33.63 -8.08 2.78
CA GLY A 91 -33.94 -9.14 3.74
C GLY A 91 -33.08 -10.40 3.60
N SER A 92 -32.04 -10.38 2.75
CA SER A 92 -31.21 -11.55 2.44
C SER A 92 -29.98 -11.66 3.35
N MET A 93 -30.21 -11.88 4.65
CA MET A 93 -29.14 -11.97 5.66
C MET A 93 -28.11 -13.07 5.35
N ALA A 94 -28.56 -14.23 4.84
CA ALA A 94 -27.67 -15.31 4.46
C ALA A 94 -26.69 -14.90 3.35
N ARG A 95 -27.17 -14.20 2.32
CA ARG A 95 -26.32 -13.70 1.22
C ARG A 95 -25.41 -12.57 1.69
N PHE A 96 -25.88 -11.73 2.61
CA PHE A 96 -25.07 -10.68 3.23
C PHE A 96 -23.84 -11.27 3.94
N TYR A 97 -24.03 -12.24 4.84
CA TYR A 97 -22.92 -12.86 5.57
C TYR A 97 -21.96 -13.58 4.63
N GLN A 98 -22.46 -14.34 3.66
CA GLN A 98 -21.62 -15.04 2.69
C GLN A 98 -20.76 -14.06 1.85
N ARG A 99 -21.33 -12.93 1.43
CA ARG A 99 -20.59 -11.89 0.69
C ARG A 99 -19.57 -11.19 1.57
N LEU A 100 -19.92 -10.88 2.82
CA LEU A 100 -19.04 -10.24 3.79
C LEU A 100 -17.82 -11.12 4.10
N THR A 101 -18.05 -12.37 4.50
CA THR A 101 -16.97 -13.32 4.82
C THR A 101 -16.06 -13.55 3.62
N SER A 102 -16.65 -13.77 2.44
CA SER A 102 -15.88 -13.93 1.20
C SER A 102 -15.06 -12.69 0.84
N SER A 103 -15.57 -11.48 1.12
CA SER A 103 -14.84 -10.24 0.86
C SER A 103 -13.65 -10.08 1.80
N VAL A 104 -13.85 -10.28 3.11
CA VAL A 104 -12.81 -10.13 4.13
C VAL A 104 -11.72 -11.19 3.96
N VAL A 105 -12.09 -12.46 3.82
CA VAL A 105 -11.14 -13.57 3.70
C VAL A 105 -10.27 -13.40 2.46
N ARG A 106 -10.86 -13.13 1.29
CA ARG A 106 -10.08 -12.91 0.04
C ARG A 106 -9.18 -11.67 0.14
N ARG A 107 -9.60 -10.63 0.88
CA ARG A 107 -8.77 -9.45 1.11
C ARG A 107 -7.55 -9.78 1.95
N MET A 108 -7.72 -10.51 3.04
CA MET A 108 -6.60 -10.93 3.91
C MET A 108 -5.61 -11.80 3.15
N PHE A 109 -6.09 -12.82 2.43
CA PHE A 109 -5.21 -13.67 1.63
C PHE A 109 -4.46 -12.88 0.56
N ARG A 110 -5.13 -12.02 -0.21
CA ARG A 110 -4.47 -11.21 -1.24
C ARG A 110 -3.47 -10.20 -0.69
N LEU A 111 -3.59 -9.79 0.58
CA LEU A 111 -2.63 -8.87 1.20
C LEU A 111 -1.45 -9.64 1.81
N CYS A 112 -1.70 -10.69 2.59
CA CYS A 112 -0.67 -11.43 3.31
C CYS A 112 0.11 -12.40 2.40
N PHE A 113 -0.56 -13.06 1.45
CA PHE A 113 0.04 -14.12 0.64
C PHE A 113 1.13 -13.61 -0.31
N PRO A 114 0.93 -12.54 -1.10
CA PRO A 114 1.98 -12.02 -1.96
C PRO A 114 3.19 -11.51 -1.17
N VAL A 115 2.94 -10.85 -0.03
CA VAL A 115 4.00 -10.35 0.85
C VAL A 115 4.83 -11.51 1.42
N ALA A 116 4.18 -12.58 1.88
CA ALA A 116 4.87 -13.77 2.39
C ALA A 116 5.73 -14.44 1.31
N ILE A 117 5.22 -14.58 0.09
CA ILE A 117 5.99 -15.17 -1.03
C ILE A 117 7.21 -14.31 -1.36
N MET A 118 7.03 -12.99 -1.49
CA MET A 118 8.14 -12.09 -1.82
C MET A 118 9.19 -12.08 -0.72
N MET A 119 8.77 -12.10 0.55
CA MET A 119 9.67 -12.17 1.70
C MET A 119 10.50 -13.46 1.70
N LEU A 120 9.83 -14.61 1.57
CA LEU A 120 10.48 -15.92 1.56
C LEU A 120 11.42 -16.06 0.35
N GLY A 121 10.98 -15.62 -0.83
CA GLY A 121 11.79 -15.63 -2.04
C GLY A 121 13.02 -14.72 -1.90
N SER A 122 12.85 -13.52 -1.37
CA SER A 122 13.94 -12.58 -1.05
C SER A 122 14.98 -13.22 -0.12
N HIS A 123 14.55 -13.80 1.00
CA HIS A 123 15.48 -14.45 1.94
C HIS A 123 16.15 -15.72 1.37
N ALA A 124 15.44 -16.49 0.54
CA ALA A 124 16.03 -17.64 -0.15
C ALA A 124 17.11 -17.20 -1.14
N LEU A 125 16.85 -16.15 -1.92
CA LEU A 125 17.82 -15.57 -2.85
C LEU A 125 19.03 -14.98 -2.10
N TYR A 126 18.79 -14.32 -0.97
CA TYR A 126 19.85 -13.82 -0.09
C TYR A 126 20.73 -14.95 0.47
N TYR A 127 20.12 -16.07 0.90
CA TYR A 127 20.86 -17.27 1.34
C TYR A 127 21.78 -17.82 0.24
N THR A 128 21.31 -17.84 -1.02
CA THR A 128 22.11 -18.29 -2.16
C THR A 128 23.22 -17.32 -2.59
N GLY A 129 23.20 -16.08 -2.07
CA GLY A 129 24.19 -15.04 -2.40
C GLY A 129 23.99 -14.40 -3.78
N ILE A 130 22.81 -14.54 -4.39
CA ILE A 130 22.51 -13.94 -5.71
C ILE A 130 22.54 -12.40 -5.65
N TYR A 131 22.14 -11.83 -4.52
CA TYR A 131 22.34 -10.42 -4.25
C TYR A 131 22.74 -10.21 -2.79
N THR A 132 23.56 -9.20 -2.55
CA THR A 132 23.98 -8.78 -1.21
C THR A 132 23.40 -7.40 -0.93
N ILE A 133 22.68 -7.28 0.18
CA ILE A 133 22.22 -5.98 0.66
C ILE A 133 23.23 -5.51 1.70
N PRO A 134 23.88 -4.35 1.54
CA PRO A 134 24.66 -3.75 2.61
C PRO A 134 23.68 -3.26 3.68
N PHE A 135 23.38 -4.12 4.67
CA PHE A 135 22.65 -3.69 5.85
C PHE A 135 23.51 -2.69 6.62
N LYS A 136 22.93 -1.57 7.08
CA LYS A 136 23.63 -0.67 8.01
C LYS A 136 24.07 -1.46 9.25
N GLU A 137 25.28 -1.19 9.72
CA GLU A 137 25.82 -1.79 10.94
C GLU A 137 24.81 -1.64 12.08
N GLY A 138 24.32 -2.78 12.59
CA GLY A 138 23.53 -2.85 13.81
C GLY A 138 22.03 -3.10 13.69
N THR A 139 21.39 -3.04 12.51
CA THR A 139 19.91 -3.03 12.50
C THR A 139 19.20 -4.30 12.05
N GLU A 140 19.64 -5.06 11.04
CA GLU A 140 18.68 -6.05 10.48
C GLU A 140 19.18 -7.50 10.35
N CYS A 141 20.40 -7.78 9.91
CA CYS A 141 20.85 -9.19 9.76
C CYS A 141 22.35 -9.37 10.07
N ALA A 142 22.73 -9.33 11.35
CA ALA A 142 24.11 -9.55 11.77
C ALA A 142 24.53 -11.02 11.56
N GLY A 143 25.57 -11.25 10.75
CA GLY A 143 26.17 -12.58 10.56
C GLY A 143 25.45 -13.51 9.58
N ALA A 144 24.52 -13.01 8.76
CA ALA A 144 23.86 -13.79 7.72
C ALA A 144 24.68 -13.74 6.42
N HIS A 145 25.72 -14.56 6.31
CA HIS A 145 26.52 -14.70 5.08
C HIS A 145 25.94 -15.80 4.16
N PRO A 146 26.14 -15.68 2.83
CA PRO A 146 25.70 -16.70 1.88
C PRO A 146 26.31 -18.07 2.18
N TRP A 147 25.52 -19.13 2.03
CA TRP A 147 25.96 -20.53 2.22
C TRP A 147 26.47 -20.92 3.62
N GLU A 148 26.33 -20.04 4.61
CA GLU A 148 26.65 -20.37 6.01
C GLU A 148 25.45 -20.99 6.75
N SER A 149 25.53 -21.02 8.09
CA SER A 149 24.49 -21.57 8.96
C SER A 149 23.10 -20.98 8.63
N PRO A 150 22.04 -21.79 8.58
CA PRO A 150 20.68 -21.31 8.29
C PRO A 150 20.07 -20.50 9.44
N ILE A 151 20.59 -20.62 10.66
CA ILE A 151 20.06 -19.97 11.87
C ILE A 151 20.05 -18.43 11.74
N PRO A 152 21.14 -17.73 11.37
CA PRO A 152 21.13 -16.29 11.19
C PRO A 152 20.16 -15.83 10.08
N HIS A 153 19.96 -16.62 9.03
CA HIS A 153 18.98 -16.33 7.96
C HIS A 153 17.53 -16.43 8.46
N VAL A 154 17.23 -17.41 9.31
CA VAL A 154 15.90 -17.54 9.94
C VAL A 154 15.66 -16.41 10.95
N GLN A 155 16.67 -16.00 11.71
CA GLN A 155 16.59 -14.86 12.61
C GLN A 155 16.36 -13.54 11.85
N CYS A 156 17.05 -13.35 10.73
CA CYS A 156 16.86 -12.24 9.79
C CYS A 156 15.41 -12.20 9.27
N LEU A 157 14.89 -13.34 8.78
CA LEU A 157 13.50 -13.47 8.33
C LEU A 157 12.50 -13.12 9.44
N ALA A 158 12.70 -13.64 10.66
CA ALA A 158 11.81 -13.36 11.79
C ALA A 158 11.80 -11.87 12.15
N ARG A 159 12.95 -11.19 12.11
CA ARG A 159 13.04 -9.74 12.33
C ARG A 159 12.36 -8.95 11.22
N SER A 160 12.53 -9.34 9.96
CA SER A 160 11.83 -8.72 8.83
C SER A 160 10.31 -8.87 8.95
N LEU A 161 9.82 -10.01 9.43
CA LEU A 161 8.38 -10.20 9.70
C LEU A 161 7.89 -9.29 10.82
N VAL A 162 8.64 -9.17 11.92
CA VAL A 162 8.30 -8.25 13.02
C VAL A 162 8.30 -6.80 12.53
N SER A 163 9.26 -6.41 11.70
CA SER A 163 9.33 -5.06 11.10
C SER A 163 8.12 -4.74 10.23
N ILE A 164 7.65 -5.69 9.40
CA ILE A 164 6.45 -5.51 8.58
C ILE A 164 5.19 -5.34 9.43
N ILE A 165 5.10 -6.04 10.56
CA ILE A 165 3.95 -5.94 11.48
C ILE A 165 4.04 -4.65 12.31
N ASN A 166 5.25 -4.26 12.71
CA ASN A 166 5.50 -3.14 13.62
C ASN A 166 5.81 -1.83 12.86
N VAL A 167 4.83 -1.39 12.06
CA VAL A 167 4.91 -0.19 11.20
C VAL A 167 5.26 1.10 11.97
N GLU A 168 4.96 1.19 13.27
CA GLU A 168 5.25 2.37 14.11
C GLU A 168 6.74 2.76 14.13
N ASN A 169 7.65 1.79 14.03
CA ASN A 169 9.08 2.08 14.13
C ASN A 169 9.68 2.70 12.84
N ILE A 170 9.01 2.51 11.70
CA ILE A 170 9.43 3.07 10.40
C ILE A 170 9.08 4.57 10.34
N GLN A 171 7.97 4.99 10.95
CA GLN A 171 7.58 6.40 10.99
C GLN A 171 8.45 7.21 11.97
N ASN A 172 8.82 6.65 13.12
CA ASN A 172 9.67 7.36 14.11
C ASN A 172 11.08 7.67 13.59
N LEU A 173 11.68 6.82 12.75
CA LEU A 173 12.97 7.09 12.10
C LEU A 173 12.90 8.28 11.13
N THR A 174 11.76 8.49 10.45
CA THR A 174 11.58 9.61 9.50
C THR A 174 11.26 10.96 10.16
N LEU A 175 10.90 10.95 11.45
CA LEU A 175 10.59 12.16 12.22
C LEU A 175 11.80 12.64 13.02
N ASN A 176 12.65 11.73 13.52
CA ASN A 176 13.80 12.09 14.34
C ASN A 176 15.04 12.52 13.51
N ASP A 177 15.12 12.16 12.23
CA ASP A 177 16.18 12.64 11.31
C ASP A 177 15.89 14.04 10.73
N ARG A 178 14.89 14.76 11.26
CA ARG A 178 14.49 16.12 10.86
C ARG A 178 14.67 17.18 11.96
N GLU A 179 15.40 16.85 13.02
CA GLU A 179 15.89 17.81 14.02
C GLU A 179 17.38 18.13 13.83
#